data_AF-A0A521WPZ0-F1
#
_entry.id   AF-A0A521WPZ0-F1
#
_cell.length_a   1.000
_cell.length_b   1.000
_cell.length_c   1.000
_cell.angle_alpha   90.00
_cell.angle_beta   90.00
_cell.angle_gamma   90.00
#
_symmetry.space_group_name_H-M   'P 1'
#
loop_
_entity.id
_entity.type
_entity.pdbx_description
1 polymer ?
#
loop_
_entity_poly.entity_id
_entity_poly.type
_entity_poly.pdbx_seq_one_letter_code
_entity_poly.pdbx_strand_id
1 'polypeptide(L)'
;RGAPLMDEEIPELERAFPAIAHYLPVRHLEAIQTSGMYEGEPGSWATTCIDNKACVFVYYEGDIAKCSLEKGYLNGETTWRKPISCHLFPIRVTSQPRTMLRYETIEECDAAVERGEQEHITLPDFLKEPLIRRFGEEWYNEFIEVCNEHKRIS
;
A
#
# COMPACT_ATOMS: atom_id res chain seq x y z
N ARG A 1 -8.60 5.40 10.61
CA ARG A 1 -7.85 4.12 10.53
C ARG A 1 -6.98 4.15 9.29
N GLY A 2 -5.79 3.56 9.34
CA GLY A 2 -4.90 3.50 8.19
C GLY A 2 -5.21 2.35 7.24
N ALA A 3 -4.17 1.86 6.58
CA ALA A 3 -4.33 0.81 5.59
C ALA A 3 -4.70 -0.53 6.26
N PRO A 4 -5.67 -1.29 5.70
CA PRO A 4 -6.01 -2.62 6.19
C PRO A 4 -4.79 -3.55 6.17
N LEU A 5 -4.65 -4.41 7.17
CA LEU A 5 -3.60 -5.41 7.27
C LEU A 5 -4.23 -6.80 7.25
N MET A 6 -3.60 -7.75 6.57
CA MET A 6 -3.97 -9.16 6.70
C MET A 6 -3.33 -9.75 7.96
N ASP A 7 -3.93 -10.81 8.51
CA ASP A 7 -3.41 -11.46 9.72
C ASP A 7 -1.97 -11.95 9.52
N GLU A 8 -1.64 -12.40 8.32
CA GLU A 8 -0.32 -12.87 7.93
C GLU A 8 0.71 -11.73 7.80
N GLU A 9 0.26 -10.48 7.69
CA GLU A 9 1.15 -9.31 7.60
C GLU A 9 1.59 -8.79 8.97
N ILE A 10 0.88 -9.16 10.05
CA ILE A 10 1.21 -8.70 11.41
C ILE A 10 2.62 -9.16 11.84
N PRO A 11 2.98 -10.46 11.76
CA PRO A 11 4.31 -10.90 12.16
C PRO A 11 5.43 -10.33 11.27
N GLU A 12 5.14 -10.09 10.00
CA GLU A 12 6.08 -9.47 9.06
C GLU A 12 6.35 -8.01 9.43
N LEU A 13 5.29 -7.27 9.79
CA LEU A 13 5.40 -5.89 10.24
C LEU A 13 6.19 -5.78 11.54
N GLU A 14 5.91 -6.63 12.52
CA GLU A 14 6.64 -6.68 13.79
C GLU A 14 8.13 -6.98 13.58
N ARG A 15 8.46 -7.88 12.65
CA ARG A 15 9.85 -8.22 12.32
C ARG A 15 10.58 -7.10 11.57
N ALA A 16 9.87 -6.39 10.70
CA ALA A 16 10.43 -5.29 9.90
C ALA A 16 10.65 -4.02 10.73
N PHE A 17 9.81 -3.77 11.74
CA PHE A 17 9.80 -2.50 12.47
C PHE A 17 11.15 -2.09 13.10
N PRO A 18 11.90 -2.97 13.81
CA PRO A 18 13.17 -2.59 14.41
C PRO A 18 14.19 -2.06 13.41
N ALA A 19 14.16 -2.57 12.17
CA ALA A 19 15.07 -2.18 11.11
C ALA A 19 14.70 -0.83 10.47
N ILE A 20 13.46 -0.34 10.62
CA ILE A 20 13.02 0.91 9.99
C ILE A 20 12.74 2.04 10.98
N ALA A 21 12.79 1.74 12.28
CA ALA A 21 12.42 2.69 13.34
C ALA A 21 13.26 3.97 13.30
N HIS A 22 14.53 3.89 12.91
CA HIS A 22 15.42 5.05 12.79
C HIS A 22 15.04 6.03 11.68
N TYR A 23 14.19 5.62 10.72
CA TYR A 23 13.65 6.53 9.72
C TYR A 23 12.51 7.40 10.23
N LEU A 24 11.86 6.99 11.32
CA LEU A 24 10.63 7.63 11.77
C LEU A 24 10.92 8.88 12.61
N PRO A 25 10.12 9.96 12.42
CA PRO A 25 10.17 11.11 13.31
C PRO A 25 9.85 10.71 14.76
N VAL A 26 10.40 11.44 15.73
CA VAL A 26 10.17 11.19 17.17
C VAL A 26 8.68 11.10 17.50
N ARG A 27 7.87 12.04 16.98
CA ARG A 27 6.41 12.04 17.14
C ARG A 27 5.74 10.74 16.70
N HIS A 28 6.25 10.12 15.63
CA HIS A 28 5.70 8.87 15.10
C HIS A 28 6.09 7.68 15.98
N LEU A 29 7.33 7.66 16.48
CA LEU A 29 7.78 6.66 17.45
C LEU A 29 6.99 6.74 18.76
N GLU A 30 6.73 7.95 19.27
CA GLU A 30 5.89 8.17 20.46
C GLU A 30 4.44 7.68 20.24
N ALA A 31 3.88 7.94 19.05
CA ALA A 31 2.55 7.43 18.69
C ALA A 31 2.52 5.90 18.65
N ILE A 32 3.56 5.25 18.10
CA ILE A 32 3.67 3.79 18.07
C ILE A 32 3.81 3.24 19.50
N GLN A 33 4.60 3.88 20.37
CA GLN A 33 4.73 3.47 21.77
C GLN A 33 3.41 3.58 22.54
N THR A 34 2.60 4.60 22.25
CA THR A 34 1.36 4.87 22.98
C THR A 34 0.18 4.07 22.45
N SER A 35 0.06 3.96 21.12
CA SER A 35 -1.13 3.43 20.44
C SER A 35 -0.87 2.16 19.62
N GLY A 36 0.37 1.70 19.56
CA GLY A 36 0.76 0.54 18.76
C GLY A 36 0.99 0.86 17.28
N MET A 37 1.60 -0.11 16.59
CA MET A 37 1.85 -0.08 15.14
C MET A 37 0.59 -0.25 14.30
N TYR A 38 -0.38 -0.98 14.85
CA TYR A 38 -1.65 -1.32 14.23
C TYR A 38 -2.75 -1.40 15.30
N GLU A 39 -3.99 -1.26 14.85
CA GLU A 39 -5.21 -1.33 15.64
C GLU A 39 -6.18 -2.36 15.03
N GLY A 40 -7.06 -2.93 15.85
CA GLY A 40 -8.09 -3.88 15.41
C GLY A 40 -8.01 -5.24 16.10
N GLU A 41 -8.53 -6.26 15.42
CA GLU A 41 -8.54 -7.66 15.82
C GLU A 41 -8.38 -8.56 14.57
N PRO A 42 -8.10 -9.87 14.72
CA PRO A 42 -7.94 -10.78 13.58
C PRO A 42 -9.04 -10.65 12.53
N GLY A 43 -8.63 -10.48 11.27
CA GLY A 43 -9.52 -10.20 10.13
C GLY A 43 -9.95 -8.74 9.95
N SER A 44 -9.54 -7.82 10.83
CA SER A 44 -9.93 -6.39 10.78
C SER A 44 -8.80 -5.40 11.11
N TRP A 45 -7.56 -5.88 11.14
CA TRP A 45 -6.40 -5.06 11.42
C TRP A 45 -6.24 -3.88 10.47
N ALA A 46 -5.71 -2.76 10.99
CA ALA A 46 -5.29 -1.62 10.19
C ALA A 46 -4.06 -0.94 10.81
N THR A 47 -3.23 -0.29 9.99
CA THR A 47 -2.12 0.52 10.52
C THR A 47 -2.65 1.69 11.34
N THR A 48 -1.99 2.01 12.44
CA THR A 48 -2.33 3.18 13.27
C THR A 48 -2.09 4.49 12.48
N CYS A 49 -2.95 5.49 12.70
CA CYS A 49 -2.76 6.83 12.14
C CYS A 49 -2.62 7.88 13.25
N ILE A 50 -1.77 8.87 13.01
CA ILE A 50 -1.61 10.06 13.83
C ILE A 50 -2.63 11.10 13.38
N ASP A 51 -3.43 11.62 14.33
CA ASP A 51 -4.51 12.60 14.11
C ASP A 51 -5.51 12.23 13.00
N ASN A 52 -5.72 10.93 12.73
CA ASN A 52 -6.49 10.45 11.58
C ASN A 52 -6.00 10.94 10.21
N LYS A 53 -4.73 11.36 10.11
CA LYS A 53 -4.14 11.87 8.86
C LYS A 53 -3.02 10.95 8.36
N ALA A 54 -1.87 10.97 9.04
CA ALA A 54 -0.69 10.25 8.58
C ALA A 54 -0.62 8.86 9.20
N CYS A 55 -0.28 7.84 8.41
CA CYS A 55 0.10 6.53 8.93
C CYS A 55 1.35 6.68 9.83
N VAL A 56 1.42 5.92 10.92
CA VAL A 56 2.56 5.97 11.85
C VAL A 56 3.90 5.63 11.19
N PHE A 57 3.88 4.90 10.07
CA PHE A 57 5.09 4.56 9.29
C PHE A 57 5.53 5.62 8.28
N VAL A 58 4.90 6.80 8.28
CA VAL A 58 5.32 7.90 7.40
C VAL A 58 6.55 8.61 7.96
N TYR A 59 7.49 8.91 7.07
CA TYR A 59 8.55 9.88 7.29
C TYR A 59 8.55 10.90 6.14
N TYR A 60 9.28 11.99 6.27
CA TYR A 60 9.28 13.07 5.28
C TYR A 60 10.69 13.29 4.71
N GLU A 61 10.78 13.44 3.40
CA GLU A 61 11.97 13.93 2.70
C GLU A 61 11.62 15.23 2.00
N GLY A 62 12.01 16.36 2.60
CA GLY A 62 11.45 17.65 2.26
C GLY A 62 9.95 17.67 2.54
N ASP A 63 9.16 18.10 1.55
CA ASP A 63 7.69 18.13 1.64
C ASP A 63 7.02 16.82 1.19
N ILE A 64 7.81 15.79 0.86
CA ILE A 64 7.29 14.52 0.33
C ILE A 64 7.16 13.50 1.46
N ALA A 65 5.92 13.07 1.72
CA ALA A 65 5.62 11.96 2.60
C ALA A 65 6.04 10.62 1.95
N LYS A 66 6.80 9.80 2.69
CA LYS A 66 7.30 8.50 2.25
C LYS A 66 7.05 7.44 3.31
N CYS A 67 7.01 6.17 2.91
CA CYS A 67 6.78 5.04 3.80
C CYS A 67 8.12 4.43 4.27
N SER A 68 8.35 4.35 5.58
CA SER A 68 9.61 3.81 6.13
C SER A 68 9.77 2.31 5.86
N LEU A 69 8.67 1.54 5.85
CA LEU A 69 8.67 0.11 5.50
C LEU A 69 9.19 -0.11 4.08
N GLU A 70 8.65 0.67 3.14
CA GLU A 70 9.08 0.66 1.74
C GLU A 70 10.57 1.00 1.62
N LYS A 71 11.03 2.03 2.35
CA LYS A 71 12.44 2.43 2.36
C LYS A 71 13.35 1.32 2.87
N GLY A 72 13.01 0.69 3.99
CA GLY A 72 13.78 -0.40 4.57
C GLY A 72 13.95 -1.57 3.60
N TYR A 73 12.88 -1.93 2.89
CA TYR A 73 12.93 -2.99 1.89
C TYR A 73 13.79 -2.61 0.68
N LEU A 74 13.63 -1.40 0.13
CA LEU A 74 14.42 -0.93 -1.00
C LEU A 74 15.92 -0.83 -0.66
N ASN A 75 16.25 -0.61 0.62
CA ASN A 75 17.62 -0.61 1.13
C ASN A 75 18.14 -2.00 1.51
N GLY A 76 17.31 -3.05 1.43
CA GLY A 76 17.68 -4.41 1.83
C GLY A 76 17.77 -4.63 3.35
N GLU A 77 17.24 -3.71 4.15
CA GLU A 77 17.19 -3.81 5.62
C GLU A 77 16.08 -4.74 6.10
N THR A 78 15.05 -4.93 5.27
CA THR A 78 13.93 -5.86 5.52
C THR A 78 13.64 -6.71 4.30
N THR A 79 13.16 -7.93 4.51
CA THR A 79 12.68 -8.81 3.43
C THR A 79 11.21 -8.58 3.07
N TRP A 80 10.47 -7.90 3.96
CA TRP A 80 9.07 -7.53 3.76
C TRP A 80 8.95 -6.05 3.41
N ARG A 81 8.24 -5.76 2.31
CA ARG A 81 8.17 -4.43 1.70
C ARG A 81 7.26 -3.45 2.42
N LYS A 82 5.97 -3.76 2.43
CA LYS A 82 4.90 -2.98 3.07
C LYS A 82 3.59 -3.76 2.97
N PRO A 83 2.53 -3.34 3.67
CA PRO A 83 1.21 -3.93 3.51
C PRO A 83 0.76 -3.98 2.06
N ILE A 84 0.18 -5.10 1.65
CA ILE A 84 -0.29 -5.29 0.28
C ILE A 84 -1.38 -4.28 -0.08
N SER A 85 -2.20 -3.88 0.89
CA SER A 85 -3.23 -2.85 0.76
C SER A 85 -2.66 -1.46 0.48
N CYS A 86 -1.51 -1.12 1.07
CA CYS A 86 -0.77 0.11 0.77
C CYS A 86 -0.17 0.04 -0.64
N HIS A 87 0.32 -1.13 -1.04
CA HIS A 87 0.98 -1.30 -2.33
C HIS A 87 0.01 -1.31 -3.50
N LEU A 88 -1.20 -1.79 -3.28
CA LEU A 88 -2.26 -1.81 -4.30
C LEU A 88 -2.96 -0.47 -4.47
N PHE A 89 -2.78 0.50 -3.57
CA PHE A 89 -3.45 1.80 -3.68
C PHE A 89 -3.13 2.47 -5.03
N PRO A 90 -4.13 2.95 -5.80
CA PRO A 90 -5.52 3.24 -5.42
C PRO A 90 -6.54 2.10 -5.53
N ILE A 91 -6.13 0.86 -5.80
CA ILE A 91 -7.03 -0.30 -5.80
C ILE A 91 -7.25 -0.82 -4.37
N ARG A 92 -8.51 -0.99 -3.99
CA ARG A 92 -8.96 -1.68 -2.78
C ARG A 92 -9.50 -3.06 -3.11
N VAL A 93 -9.13 -4.04 -2.28
CA VAL A 93 -9.57 -5.43 -2.41
C VAL A 93 -10.58 -5.76 -1.33
N THR A 94 -11.72 -6.32 -1.72
CA THR A 94 -12.69 -6.91 -0.78
C THR A 94 -12.90 -8.37 -1.14
N SER A 95 -12.80 -9.29 -0.17
CA SER A 95 -12.75 -10.74 -0.46
C SER A 95 -14.07 -11.50 -0.24
N GLN A 96 -15.15 -10.83 0.15
CA GLN A 96 -16.42 -11.50 0.48
C GLN A 96 -17.62 -10.79 -0.17
N PRO A 97 -18.57 -11.51 -0.80
CA PRO A 97 -18.60 -12.97 -1.07
C PRO A 97 -17.71 -13.41 -2.26
N ARG A 98 -17.12 -12.46 -2.99
CA ARG A 98 -16.16 -12.68 -4.06
C ARG A 98 -15.05 -11.64 -3.94
N THR A 99 -13.87 -11.95 -4.47
CA THR A 99 -12.80 -10.95 -4.60
C THR A 99 -13.25 -9.87 -5.58
N MET A 100 -13.37 -8.64 -5.11
CA MET A 100 -13.65 -7.46 -5.92
C MET A 100 -12.52 -6.47 -5.77
N LEU A 101 -12.09 -5.92 -6.91
CA LEU A 101 -11.15 -4.81 -6.99
C LEU A 101 -11.94 -3.53 -7.24
N ARG A 102 -11.75 -2.52 -6.40
CA ARG A 102 -12.37 -1.21 -6.55
C ARG A 102 -11.28 -0.15 -6.66
N TYR A 103 -11.34 0.64 -7.72
CA TYR A 103 -10.56 1.87 -7.81
C TYR A 103 -11.14 2.93 -6.88
N GLU A 104 -10.33 3.42 -5.96
CA GLU A 104 -10.66 4.52 -5.05
C GLU A 104 -10.15 5.83 -5.63
N THR A 105 -11.05 6.79 -5.82
CA THR A 105 -10.73 8.11 -6.36
C THR A 105 -10.61 9.09 -5.21
N ILE A 106 -9.47 9.77 -5.12
CA ILE A 106 -9.19 10.86 -4.17
C ILE A 106 -8.55 12.01 -4.94
N GLU A 107 -8.76 13.26 -4.50
CA GLU A 107 -8.28 14.46 -5.20
C GLU A 107 -6.74 14.47 -5.34
N GLU A 108 -6.03 13.88 -4.38
CA GLU A 108 -4.56 13.78 -4.40
C GLU A 108 -4.03 12.92 -5.55
N CYS A 109 -4.89 12.12 -6.20
CA CYS A 109 -4.51 11.29 -7.34
C CYS A 109 -4.56 12.04 -8.69
N ASP A 110 -5.19 13.21 -8.77
CA ASP A 110 -5.46 13.89 -10.05
C ASP A 110 -4.17 14.18 -10.83
N ALA A 111 -3.15 14.70 -10.15
CA ALA A 111 -1.84 14.96 -10.77
C ALA A 111 -1.15 13.67 -11.26
N ALA A 112 -1.38 12.54 -10.59
CA ALA A 112 -0.82 11.25 -11.03
C ALA A 112 -1.58 10.69 -12.24
N VAL A 113 -2.89 10.90 -12.31
CA VAL A 113 -3.71 10.51 -13.47
C VAL A 113 -3.30 11.31 -14.71
N GLU A 114 -3.20 12.63 -14.60
CA GLU A 114 -2.77 13.51 -15.70
C GLU A 114 -1.39 13.09 -16.24
N ARG A 115 -0.44 12.83 -15.33
CA ARG A 115 0.88 12.33 -15.72
C ARG A 115 0.81 10.96 -16.40
N GLY A 116 -0.01 10.04 -15.89
CA GLY A 116 -0.20 8.72 -16.48
C GLY A 116 -0.73 8.79 -17.91
N GLU A 117 -1.66 9.71 -18.18
CA GLU A 117 -2.17 9.97 -19.54
C GLU A 117 -1.07 10.49 -20.47
N GLN A 118 -0.25 11.44 -20.00
CA GLN A 118 0.87 12.00 -20.75
C GLN A 118 1.96 10.97 -21.06
N GLU A 119 2.25 10.07 -20.11
CA GLU A 119 3.27 9.02 -20.25
C GLU A 119 2.71 7.71 -20.83
N HIS A 120 1.42 7.66 -21.17
CA HIS A 120 0.71 6.46 -21.63
C HIS A 120 0.82 5.25 -20.67
N ILE A 121 0.88 5.51 -19.36
CA ILE A 121 0.92 4.50 -18.31
C ILE A 121 -0.52 4.24 -17.84
N THR A 122 -1.00 3.00 -18.01
CA THR A 122 -2.32 2.63 -17.51
C THR A 122 -2.27 2.15 -16.06
N LEU A 123 -3.40 2.19 -15.36
CA LEU A 123 -3.48 1.76 -13.96
C LEU A 123 -2.96 0.30 -13.75
N PRO A 124 -3.30 -0.68 -14.61
CA PRO A 124 -2.70 -2.01 -14.54
C PRO A 124 -1.18 -2.01 -14.68
N ASP A 125 -0.61 -1.16 -15.53
CA ASP A 125 0.85 -1.05 -15.72
C ASP A 125 1.52 -0.51 -14.45
N PHE A 126 0.94 0.55 -13.87
CA PHE A 126 1.41 1.13 -12.61
C PHE A 126 1.34 0.14 -11.45
N LEU A 127 0.28 -0.67 -11.40
CA LEU A 127 0.05 -1.66 -10.35
C LEU A 127 0.56 -3.07 -10.68
N LYS A 128 1.40 -3.24 -11.71
CA LYS A 128 1.91 -4.55 -12.12
C LYS A 128 2.51 -5.33 -10.96
N GLU A 129 3.49 -4.74 -10.28
CA GLU A 129 4.19 -5.40 -9.18
C GLU A 129 3.28 -5.74 -7.99
N PRO A 130 2.45 -4.81 -7.44
CA PRO A 130 1.54 -5.15 -6.36
C PRO A 130 0.46 -6.17 -6.77
N LEU A 131 -0.03 -6.13 -8.01
CA LEU A 131 -1.01 -7.12 -8.49
C LEU A 131 -0.40 -8.52 -8.57
N ILE A 132 0.81 -8.65 -9.13
CA ILE A 132 1.54 -9.92 -9.18
C ILE A 132 1.83 -10.41 -7.76
N ARG A 133 2.26 -9.53 -6.85
CA ARG A 133 2.52 -9.90 -5.45
C ARG A 133 1.26 -10.43 -4.75
N ARG A 134 0.07 -9.92 -5.08
CA ARG A 134 -1.19 -10.32 -4.43
C ARG A 134 -1.86 -11.53 -5.07
N PHE A 135 -1.81 -11.63 -6.40
CA PHE A 135 -2.63 -12.58 -7.16
C PHE A 135 -1.82 -13.56 -8.01
N GLY A 136 -0.51 -13.34 -8.15
CA GLY A 136 0.37 -14.15 -8.99
C GLY A 136 0.50 -13.62 -10.42
N GLU A 137 1.51 -14.11 -11.12
CA GLU A 137 1.85 -13.69 -12.48
C GLU A 137 0.81 -14.17 -13.50
N GLU A 138 0.34 -15.41 -13.37
CA GLU A 138 -0.71 -15.97 -14.24
C GLU A 138 -1.99 -15.11 -14.20
N TRP A 139 -2.46 -14.79 -13.00
CA TRP A 139 -3.63 -13.93 -12.81
C TRP A 139 -3.43 -12.54 -13.41
N TYR A 140 -2.25 -11.94 -13.24
CA TYR A 140 -1.96 -10.61 -13.80
C TYR A 140 -1.99 -10.62 -15.33
N ASN A 141 -1.47 -11.68 -15.96
CA ASN A 141 -1.49 -11.81 -17.42
C ASN A 141 -2.92 -11.93 -17.95
N GLU A 142 -3.76 -12.77 -17.33
CA GLU A 142 -5.19 -12.86 -17.67
C GLU A 142 -5.91 -11.51 -17.47
N PHE A 143 -5.62 -10.81 -16.37
CA PHE A 143 -6.20 -9.50 -16.09
C PHE A 143 -5.85 -8.47 -17.18
N ILE A 144 -4.60 -8.43 -17.63
CA ILE A 144 -4.14 -7.52 -18.68
C ILE A 144 -4.78 -7.85 -20.04
N GLU A 145 -4.94 -9.14 -20.37
CA GLU A 145 -5.64 -9.55 -21.59
C GLU A 145 -7.06 -8.99 -21.62
N VAL A 146 -7.82 -9.20 -20.53
CA VAL A 146 -9.18 -8.66 -20.38
C VAL A 146 -9.19 -7.13 -20.46
N CYS A 147 -8.27 -6.44 -19.78
CA CYS A 147 -8.17 -4.98 -19.89
C CYS A 147 -7.93 -4.51 -21.32
N ASN A 148 -7.09 -5.22 -22.08
CA ASN A 148 -6.78 -4.86 -23.46
C ASN A 148 -7.94 -5.15 -24.43
N GLU A 149 -8.75 -6.18 -24.17
CA GLU A 149 -9.97 -6.44 -24.92
C GLU A 149 -11.02 -5.35 -24.70
N HIS A 150 -11.21 -4.92 -23.45
CA HIS A 150 -12.19 -3.89 -23.10
C HIS A 150 -11.80 -2.47 -23.56
N LYS A 151 -10.51 -2.17 -23.71
CA LYS A 151 -10.03 -0.92 -24.36
C LYS A 151 -10.47 -0.77 -25.81
N ARG A 152 -10.89 -1.86 -26.48
CA ARG A 152 -11.27 -1.86 -27.92
C ARG A 152 -12.76 -1.59 -28.16
N ILE A 153 -13.56 -1.48 -27.09
CA ILE A 153 -15.02 -1.34 -27.15
C ILE A 153 -15.47 0.11 -26.84
N SER A 154 -14.57 1.00 -26.45
CA SER A 154 -14.81 2.44 -26.26
C SER A 154 -14.58 3.24 -27.53
#